data_AF-A0A938ANX3-F1
#
_entry.id   AF-A0A938ANX3-F1
#
_cell.length_a   1.000
_cell.length_b   1.000
_cell.length_c   1.000
_cell.angle_alpha   90.00
_cell.angle_beta   90.00
_cell.angle_gamma   90.00
#
_symmetry.space_group_name_H-M   'P 1'
#
loop_
_entity.id
_entity.type
_entity.pdbx_description
1 polymer ?
#
loop_
_entity_poly.entity_id
_entity_poly.type
_entity_poly.pdbx_seq_one_letter_code
_entity_poly.pdbx_strand_id
1 'polypeptide(L)'
;MLCPGGRTRCTSAIVRASGTPRCPPRTRRSAGHGSGESPAPSRHRPHTRLGRREVVPMPRHQLIVNPAAGAGNGGRSIPAIERLMKAAGLAYDLVRTERRGHAIELARQAALSGADVVVACGGDGTSNEVINGLKQAEAQGRRAALGVLCVGRGNDFAFAVGIPADLPAGVAALAADGRRTIDLGRVRGGVFPDGRYFASCVGIGFDAVTTIQVSKMPRWGG
;
A
#
# COMPACT_ATOMS: atom_id res chain seq x y z
N MET A 1 -17.78 21.40 21.63
CA MET A 1 -17.99 20.39 22.68
C MET A 1 -16.97 19.27 22.45
N LEU A 2 -15.87 19.30 23.19
CA LEU A 2 -14.76 18.34 23.08
C LEU A 2 -15.11 17.10 23.90
N CYS A 3 -15.18 15.92 23.28
CA CYS A 3 -15.21 14.66 24.01
C CYS A 3 -13.79 14.25 24.44
N PRO A 4 -13.55 13.98 25.73
CA PRO A 4 -12.26 13.50 26.23
C PRO A 4 -12.17 11.97 26.08
N GLY A 5 -10.97 11.45 25.80
CA GLY A 5 -10.64 10.04 26.14
C GLY A 5 -10.45 9.02 25.00
N GLY A 6 -10.14 9.43 23.77
CA GLY A 6 -9.76 8.48 22.71
C GLY A 6 -8.29 8.07 22.83
N ARG A 7 -7.99 6.91 23.44
CA ARG A 7 -6.65 6.29 23.30
C ARG A 7 -6.41 5.99 21.81
N THR A 8 -5.51 6.74 21.18
CA THR A 8 -5.03 6.49 19.82
C THR A 8 -4.30 5.16 19.81
N ARG A 9 -4.96 4.08 19.36
CA ARG A 9 -4.24 2.88 18.96
C ARG A 9 -3.73 3.14 17.56
N CYS A 10 -2.41 3.30 17.42
CA CYS A 10 -1.76 3.34 16.11
C CYS A 10 -2.07 2.01 15.41
N THR A 11 -2.96 2.04 14.43
CA THR A 11 -3.25 0.88 13.59
C THR A 11 -2.43 1.04 12.32
N SER A 12 -1.57 0.07 12.04
CA SER A 12 -0.76 0.09 10.85
C SER A 12 -1.46 -0.54 9.64
N ALA A 13 -1.23 0.00 8.45
CA ALA A 13 -1.47 -0.70 7.18
C ALA A 13 -0.12 -1.12 6.59
N ILE A 14 -0.06 -2.31 5.99
CA ILE A 14 1.13 -2.75 5.28
C ILE A 14 1.04 -2.24 3.84
N VAL A 15 1.92 -1.32 3.46
CA VAL A 15 2.03 -0.74 2.11
C VAL A 15 3.26 -1.32 1.42
N ARG A 16 3.18 -1.61 0.11
CA ARG A 16 4.36 -1.87 -0.71
C ARG A 16 4.98 -0.57 -1.22
N ALA A 17 6.26 -0.36 -0.91
CA ALA A 17 7.08 0.70 -1.47
C ALA A 17 8.34 0.10 -2.10
N SER A 18 8.84 0.74 -3.16
CA SER A 18 10.15 0.38 -3.74
C SER A 18 11.24 0.60 -2.70
N GLY A 19 12.03 -0.44 -2.40
CA GLY A 19 13.13 -0.34 -1.45
C GLY A 19 14.21 0.61 -1.97
N THR A 20 14.43 1.72 -1.27
CA THR A 20 15.74 2.40 -1.29
C THR A 20 16.63 1.78 -0.22
N PRO A 21 17.92 1.53 -0.47
CA PRO A 21 18.83 0.98 0.53
C PRO A 21 18.97 1.97 1.69
N ARG A 22 18.74 1.48 2.92
CA ARG A 22 19.10 2.24 4.12
C ARG A 22 20.61 2.49 4.11
N CYS A 23 20.98 3.74 4.30
CA CYS A 23 22.34 4.13 4.67
C CYS A 23 22.75 3.36 5.95
N PRO A 24 23.88 2.64 5.98
CA PRO A 24 24.32 1.95 7.19
C PRO A 24 24.78 2.97 8.25
N PRO A 25 24.64 2.67 9.55
CA PRO A 25 25.14 3.55 10.60
C PRO A 25 26.67 3.66 10.49
N ARG A 26 27.17 4.91 10.50
CA ARG A 26 28.61 5.21 10.64
C ARG A 26 29.13 4.58 11.92
N THR A 27 29.90 3.51 11.81
CA THR A 27 30.69 2.99 12.92
C THR A 27 31.89 3.91 13.15
N ARG A 28 31.98 4.46 14.37
CA ARG A 28 33.20 5.14 14.85
C ARG A 28 34.33 4.11 14.87
N ARG A 29 35.38 4.33 14.08
CA ARG A 29 36.67 3.66 14.25
C ARG A 29 37.35 4.19 15.51
N SER A 30 37.60 3.33 16.48
CA SER A 30 38.66 3.51 17.48
C SER A 30 39.80 2.55 17.13
N ALA A 31 40.99 3.12 16.91
CA ALA A 31 42.22 2.39 16.71
C ALA A 31 42.66 1.70 18.01
N GLY A 32 43.13 0.46 17.91
CA GLY A 32 43.78 -0.28 18.98
C GLY A 32 44.73 -1.31 18.37
N HIS A 33 46.03 -1.08 18.56
CA HIS A 33 47.12 -1.97 18.18
C HIS A 33 47.17 -3.17 19.14
N GLY A 34 47.51 -4.36 18.64
CA GLY A 34 47.80 -5.53 19.46
C GLY A 34 48.18 -6.74 18.61
N SER A 35 49.48 -7.05 18.56
CA SER A 35 50.14 -8.20 17.96
C SER A 35 49.84 -9.51 18.70
N GLY A 36 49.78 -10.64 17.98
CA GLY A 36 49.84 -11.98 18.59
C GLY A 36 49.35 -13.14 17.72
N GLU A 37 50.30 -13.83 17.10
CA GLU A 37 50.39 -15.27 16.76
C GLU A 37 49.21 -16.07 16.14
N SER A 38 49.54 -16.69 15.00
CA SER A 38 48.80 -17.75 14.29
C SER A 38 49.04 -19.14 14.89
N PRO A 39 48.04 -20.04 14.81
CA PRO A 39 48.31 -21.44 14.50
C PRO A 39 47.48 -22.00 13.32
N ALA A 40 47.93 -23.15 12.81
CA ALA A 40 47.66 -23.82 11.54
C ALA A 40 46.18 -24.08 11.15
N PRO A 41 45.86 -24.23 9.84
CA PRO A 41 44.50 -24.47 9.38
C PRO A 41 44.08 -25.93 9.56
N SER A 42 43.06 -26.18 10.39
CA SER A 42 42.34 -27.45 10.41
C SER A 42 41.45 -27.57 9.16
N ARG A 43 41.52 -28.73 8.50
CA ARG A 43 40.75 -29.06 7.30
C ARG A 43 39.26 -29.23 7.64
N HIS A 44 38.52 -28.13 7.71
CA HIS A 44 37.06 -28.18 7.67
C HIS A 44 36.59 -28.31 6.22
N ARG A 45 36.09 -29.50 5.85
CA ARG A 45 35.28 -29.67 4.63
C ARG A 45 34.02 -28.81 4.78
N PRO A 46 33.76 -27.82 3.93
CA PRO A 46 32.45 -27.19 3.92
C PRO A 46 31.45 -28.22 3.38
N HIS A 47 30.58 -28.70 4.24
CA HIS A 47 29.33 -29.31 3.80
C HIS A 47 28.51 -28.19 3.13
N THR A 48 28.66 -28.00 1.82
CA THR A 48 27.72 -27.24 1.02
C THR A 48 26.38 -27.98 1.05
N ARG A 49 25.55 -27.69 2.06
CA ARG A 49 24.11 -27.84 1.93
C ARG A 49 23.72 -26.88 0.82
N LEU A 50 23.49 -27.40 -0.40
CA LEU A 50 22.62 -26.71 -1.33
C LEU A 50 21.30 -26.52 -0.60
N GLY A 51 21.07 -25.32 -0.08
CA GLY A 51 19.79 -24.94 0.49
C GLY A 51 18.76 -25.16 -0.60
N ARG A 52 17.78 -26.04 -0.34
CA ARG A 52 16.53 -26.04 -1.10
C ARG A 52 16.08 -24.58 -1.13
N ARG A 53 16.06 -23.96 -2.32
CA ARG A 53 15.32 -22.70 -2.51
C ARG A 53 13.90 -23.01 -2.09
N GLU A 54 13.53 -22.53 -0.91
CA GLU A 54 12.14 -22.51 -0.48
C GLU A 54 11.39 -21.76 -1.57
N VAL A 55 10.52 -22.46 -2.30
CA VAL A 55 9.65 -21.84 -3.29
C VAL A 55 8.65 -21.03 -2.47
N VAL A 56 8.99 -19.77 -2.19
CA VAL A 56 8.07 -18.84 -1.55
C VAL A 56 6.86 -18.73 -2.48
N PRO A 57 5.65 -19.10 -2.03
CA PRO A 57 4.47 -19.01 -2.88
C PRO A 57 4.35 -17.58 -3.40
N MET A 58 4.12 -17.43 -4.71
CA MET A 58 3.96 -16.11 -5.31
C MET A 58 2.74 -15.42 -4.70
N PRO A 59 2.86 -14.18 -4.20
CA PRO A 59 1.74 -13.48 -3.59
C PRO A 59 0.59 -13.32 -4.60
N ARG A 60 -0.64 -13.60 -4.17
CA ARG A 60 -1.83 -13.39 -5.00
C ARG A 60 -2.32 -11.95 -4.85
N HIS A 61 -2.42 -11.24 -5.97
CA HIS A 61 -2.84 -9.85 -6.03
C HIS A 61 -4.31 -9.73 -6.44
N GLN A 62 -5.12 -8.97 -5.71
CA GLN A 62 -6.44 -8.53 -6.19
C GLN A 62 -6.36 -7.08 -6.62
N LEU A 63 -6.55 -6.80 -7.90
CA LEU A 63 -6.65 -5.46 -8.45
C LEU A 63 -8.09 -4.98 -8.40
N ILE A 64 -8.32 -3.86 -7.72
CA ILE A 64 -9.61 -3.17 -7.67
C ILE A 64 -9.47 -1.88 -8.46
N VAL A 65 -10.03 -1.87 -9.67
CA VAL A 65 -9.95 -0.74 -10.59
C VAL A 65 -11.19 0.13 -10.47
N ASN A 66 -10.99 1.43 -10.25
CA ASN A 66 -12.04 2.43 -10.41
C ASN A 66 -12.05 2.96 -11.86
N PRO A 67 -12.98 2.54 -12.73
CA PRO A 67 -12.94 2.93 -14.13
C PRO A 67 -13.13 4.44 -14.32
N ALA A 68 -13.86 5.10 -13.42
CA ALA A 68 -14.15 6.54 -13.47
C ALA A 68 -13.00 7.42 -12.95
N ALA A 69 -11.96 6.82 -12.34
CA ALA A 69 -10.81 7.56 -11.83
C ALA A 69 -10.14 8.38 -12.94
N GLY A 70 -9.70 9.60 -12.61
CA GLY A 70 -8.96 10.45 -13.54
C GLY A 70 -9.70 10.80 -14.84
N ALA A 71 -11.01 11.10 -14.77
CA ALA A 71 -11.86 11.32 -15.96
C ALA A 71 -11.86 10.11 -16.92
N GLY A 72 -12.09 8.92 -16.37
CA GLY A 72 -12.12 7.68 -17.14
C GLY A 72 -10.75 7.07 -17.43
N ASN A 73 -9.66 7.68 -16.97
CA ASN A 73 -8.31 7.16 -17.15
C ASN A 73 -8.12 5.79 -16.49
N GLY A 74 -8.79 5.55 -15.35
CA GLY A 74 -8.76 4.25 -14.68
C GLY A 74 -9.24 3.12 -15.59
N GLY A 75 -10.33 3.33 -16.32
CA GLY A 75 -10.84 2.36 -17.30
C GLY A 75 -9.93 2.20 -18.52
N ARG A 76 -9.43 3.33 -19.07
CA ARG A 76 -8.49 3.32 -20.21
C ARG A 76 -7.15 2.65 -19.89
N SER A 77 -6.75 2.65 -18.63
CA SER A 77 -5.47 2.07 -18.19
C SER A 77 -5.51 0.55 -18.01
N ILE A 78 -6.69 -0.08 -18.00
CA ILE A 78 -6.83 -1.53 -17.74
C ILE A 78 -5.94 -2.39 -18.66
N PRO A 79 -5.95 -2.21 -20.00
CA PRO A 79 -5.10 -3.02 -20.88
C PRO A 79 -3.61 -2.86 -20.58
N ALA A 80 -3.18 -1.65 -20.20
CA ALA A 80 -1.80 -1.39 -19.83
C ALA A 80 -1.43 -2.05 -18.49
N ILE A 81 -2.33 -2.00 -17.50
CA ILE A 81 -2.18 -2.68 -16.21
C ILE A 81 -2.01 -4.19 -16.43
N GLU A 82 -2.94 -4.82 -17.16
CA GLU A 82 -2.91 -6.27 -17.40
C GLU A 82 -1.63 -6.70 -18.13
N ARG A 83 -1.23 -5.94 -19.17
CA ARG A 83 0.02 -6.18 -19.89
C ARG A 83 1.24 -6.13 -18.96
N LEU A 84 1.33 -5.10 -18.11
CA LEU A 84 2.46 -4.92 -17.18
C LEU A 84 2.48 -5.99 -16.09
N MET A 85 1.33 -6.31 -15.49
CA MET A 85 1.21 -7.35 -14.47
C MET A 85 1.62 -8.72 -15.03
N LYS A 86 1.18 -9.05 -16.25
CA LYS A 86 1.57 -10.27 -16.96
C LYS A 86 3.07 -10.29 -17.29
N ALA A 87 3.61 -9.19 -17.79
CA ALA A 87 5.03 -9.07 -18.10
C ALA A 87 5.91 -9.18 -16.84
N ALA A 88 5.42 -8.74 -15.68
CA ALA A 88 6.08 -8.87 -14.39
C ALA A 88 5.93 -10.26 -13.75
N GLY A 89 5.17 -11.18 -14.37
CA GLY A 89 4.95 -12.53 -13.84
C GLY A 89 4.14 -12.56 -12.53
N LEU A 90 3.32 -11.54 -12.28
CA LEU A 90 2.51 -11.45 -11.06
C LEU A 90 1.21 -12.23 -11.21
N ALA A 91 0.87 -13.04 -10.20
CA ALA A 91 -0.45 -13.68 -10.12
C ALA A 91 -1.49 -12.65 -9.66
N TYR A 92 -2.52 -12.42 -10.47
CA TYR A 92 -3.54 -11.43 -10.14
C TYR A 92 -4.95 -11.79 -10.64
N ASP A 93 -5.94 -11.27 -9.91
CA ASP A 93 -7.33 -11.14 -10.34
C ASP A 93 -7.68 -9.66 -10.47
N LEU A 94 -8.52 -9.27 -11.43
CA LEU A 94 -8.93 -7.89 -11.65
C LEU A 94 -10.45 -7.75 -11.57
N VAL A 95 -10.90 -6.81 -10.75
CA VAL A 95 -12.32 -6.44 -10.60
C VAL A 95 -12.50 -4.93 -10.74
N ARG A 96 -13.66 -4.52 -11.26
CA ARG A 96 -14.01 -3.11 -11.48
C ARG A 96 -15.01 -2.65 -10.44
N THR A 97 -14.82 -1.45 -9.91
CA THR A 97 -15.84 -0.81 -9.06
C THR A 97 -16.97 -0.27 -9.93
N GLU A 98 -18.19 -0.34 -9.41
CA GLU A 98 -19.39 0.13 -10.12
C GLU A 98 -19.97 1.41 -9.50
N ARG A 99 -19.67 1.68 -8.23
CA ARG A 99 -20.24 2.78 -7.46
C ARG A 99 -19.28 3.22 -6.36
N ARG A 100 -19.51 4.42 -5.82
CA ARG A 100 -18.79 4.91 -4.63
C ARG A 100 -19.00 3.95 -3.45
N GLY A 101 -17.94 3.65 -2.70
CA GLY A 101 -17.95 2.69 -1.60
C GLY A 101 -17.76 1.23 -2.01
N HIS A 102 -17.90 0.89 -3.30
CA HIS A 102 -17.79 -0.51 -3.75
C HIS A 102 -16.37 -1.07 -3.54
N ALA A 103 -15.32 -0.25 -3.59
CA ALA A 103 -13.97 -0.74 -3.32
C ALA A 103 -13.77 -1.20 -1.87
N ILE A 104 -14.57 -0.71 -0.91
CA ILE A 104 -14.56 -1.21 0.48
C ILE A 104 -15.01 -2.67 0.51
N GLU A 105 -16.14 -2.97 -0.14
CA GLU A 105 -16.73 -4.30 -0.21
C GLU A 105 -15.79 -5.29 -0.90
N LEU A 106 -15.27 -4.92 -2.08
CA LEU A 106 -14.36 -5.72 -2.87
C LEU A 106 -13.04 -5.99 -2.13
N ALA A 107 -12.46 -4.98 -1.47
CA ALA A 107 -11.22 -5.15 -0.72
C ALA A 107 -11.39 -6.07 0.48
N ARG A 108 -12.50 -5.93 1.21
CA ARG A 108 -12.82 -6.81 2.33
C ARG A 108 -12.98 -8.25 1.84
N GLN A 109 -13.75 -8.47 0.78
CA GLN A 109 -13.95 -9.81 0.20
C GLN A 109 -12.64 -10.42 -0.27
N ALA A 110 -11.83 -9.68 -1.04
CA ALA A 110 -10.55 -10.16 -1.54
C ALA A 110 -9.58 -10.60 -0.44
N ALA A 111 -9.47 -9.80 0.62
CA ALA A 111 -8.65 -10.15 1.78
C ALA A 111 -9.16 -11.44 2.45
N LEU A 112 -10.47 -11.55 2.70
CA LEU A 112 -11.10 -12.74 3.30
C LEU A 112 -10.96 -14.01 2.45
N SER A 113 -11.08 -13.87 1.13
CA SER A 113 -10.84 -14.93 0.14
C SER A 113 -9.35 -15.29 0.00
N GLY A 114 -8.47 -14.52 0.62
CA GLY A 114 -7.07 -14.86 0.82
C GLY A 114 -6.08 -14.22 -0.13
N ALA A 115 -6.42 -13.07 -0.72
CA ALA A 115 -5.42 -12.23 -1.38
C ALA A 115 -4.32 -11.80 -0.38
N ASP A 116 -3.07 -11.89 -0.81
CA ASP A 116 -1.91 -11.40 -0.04
C ASP A 116 -1.77 -9.87 -0.16
N VAL A 117 -2.17 -9.36 -1.33
CA VAL A 117 -2.11 -7.94 -1.67
C VAL A 117 -3.40 -7.53 -2.34
N VAL A 118 -4.04 -6.48 -1.84
CA VAL A 118 -5.17 -5.81 -2.50
C VAL A 118 -4.67 -4.48 -3.06
N VAL A 119 -4.76 -4.32 -4.37
CA VAL A 119 -4.18 -3.21 -5.13
C VAL A 119 -5.29 -2.23 -5.53
N ALA A 120 -5.24 -1.03 -4.98
CA ALA A 120 -6.11 0.08 -5.38
C ALA A 120 -5.62 0.69 -6.70
N CYS A 121 -6.37 0.51 -7.79
CA CYS A 121 -6.08 1.15 -9.06
C CYS A 121 -7.03 2.34 -9.25
N GLY A 122 -6.57 3.53 -8.84
CA GLY A 122 -7.39 4.74 -8.83
C GLY A 122 -6.61 5.95 -8.34
N GLY A 123 -7.28 6.82 -7.59
CA GLY A 123 -6.65 7.90 -6.82
C GLY A 123 -6.93 7.76 -5.32
N ASP A 124 -6.71 8.82 -4.55
CA ASP A 124 -6.80 8.80 -3.06
C ASP A 124 -8.11 8.25 -2.52
N GLY A 125 -9.24 8.57 -3.16
CA GLY A 125 -10.56 8.04 -2.77
C GLY A 125 -10.64 6.52 -2.88
N THR A 126 -10.08 5.95 -3.95
CA THR A 126 -10.04 4.49 -4.16
C THR A 126 -9.09 3.84 -3.16
N SER A 127 -7.90 4.41 -2.94
CA SER A 127 -6.97 3.95 -1.91
C SER A 127 -7.61 3.95 -0.51
N ASN A 128 -8.33 5.01 -0.16
CA ASN A 128 -9.00 5.13 1.12
C ASN A 128 -10.15 4.11 1.30
N GLU A 129 -10.92 3.84 0.25
CA GLU A 129 -11.95 2.78 0.27
C GLU A 129 -11.31 1.40 0.48
N VAL A 130 -10.24 1.08 -0.25
CA VAL A 130 -9.52 -0.20 -0.08
C VAL A 130 -8.95 -0.34 1.34
N ILE A 131 -8.34 0.72 1.89
CA ILE A 131 -7.85 0.73 3.27
C ILE A 131 -8.96 0.37 4.27
N ASN A 132 -10.14 0.98 4.14
CA ASN A 132 -11.25 0.69 5.03
C ASN A 132 -11.74 -0.76 4.88
N GLY A 133 -11.79 -1.31 3.66
CA GLY A 133 -12.12 -2.72 3.43
C GLY A 133 -11.10 -3.69 4.03
N LEU A 134 -9.81 -3.38 3.91
CA LEU A 134 -8.73 -4.15 4.54
C LEU A 134 -8.84 -4.13 6.06
N LYS A 135 -9.14 -2.98 6.68
CA LYS A 135 -9.35 -2.89 8.12
C LYS A 135 -10.58 -3.66 8.60
N GLN A 136 -11.64 -3.75 7.79
CA GLN A 136 -12.80 -4.59 8.09
C GLN A 136 -12.43 -6.09 8.04
N ALA A 137 -11.65 -6.52 7.06
CA ALA A 137 -11.16 -7.90 7.00
C ALA A 137 -10.19 -8.23 8.14
N GLU A 138 -9.34 -7.28 8.54
CA GLU A 138 -8.43 -7.45 9.67
C GLU A 138 -9.16 -7.63 11.00
N ALA A 139 -10.26 -6.89 11.20
CA ALA A 139 -11.14 -7.09 12.35
C ALA A 139 -11.78 -8.50 12.38
N GLN A 140 -11.82 -9.18 11.23
CA GLN A 140 -12.26 -10.57 11.06
C GLN A 140 -11.08 -11.57 11.04
N GLY A 141 -9.88 -11.14 11.45
CA GLY A 141 -8.71 -11.99 11.58
C GLY A 141 -7.89 -12.17 10.31
N ARG A 142 -8.22 -11.49 9.21
CA ARG A 142 -7.51 -11.64 7.93
C ARG A 142 -6.78 -10.36 7.51
N ARG A 143 -5.46 -10.46 7.37
CA ARG A 143 -4.60 -9.36 6.93
C ARG A 143 -4.16 -9.54 5.48
N ALA A 144 -4.16 -8.44 4.73
CA ALA A 144 -3.59 -8.33 3.40
C ALA A 144 -2.87 -6.98 3.27
N ALA A 145 -1.84 -6.90 2.43
CA ALA A 145 -1.14 -5.64 2.16
C ALA A 145 -1.92 -4.77 1.17
N LEU A 146 -1.78 -3.45 1.30
CA LEU A 146 -2.23 -2.49 0.32
C LEU A 146 -1.16 -2.30 -0.77
N GLY A 147 -1.55 -2.45 -2.02
CA GLY A 147 -0.85 -1.90 -3.18
C GLY A 147 -1.61 -0.71 -3.76
N VAL A 148 -0.92 0.17 -4.48
CA VAL A 148 -1.56 1.29 -5.19
C VAL A 148 -0.97 1.39 -6.60
N LEU A 149 -1.84 1.52 -7.60
CA LEU A 149 -1.48 1.91 -8.96
C LEU A 149 -2.18 3.24 -9.28
N CYS A 150 -1.37 4.26 -9.46
CA CYS A 150 -1.80 5.65 -9.65
C CYS A 150 -2.38 5.87 -11.04
N VAL A 151 -3.69 5.68 -11.20
CA VAL A 151 -4.42 5.95 -12.46
C VAL A 151 -5.45 7.07 -12.31
N GLY A 152 -5.54 7.67 -11.12
CA GLY A 152 -6.35 8.84 -10.80
C GLY A 152 -5.60 10.17 -10.93
N ARG A 153 -6.31 11.27 -10.61
CA ARG A 153 -5.77 12.64 -10.62
C ARG A 153 -5.08 13.04 -9.31
N GLY A 154 -5.67 12.66 -8.17
CA GLY A 154 -5.07 12.85 -6.83
C GLY A 154 -4.42 11.56 -6.38
N ASN A 155 -3.11 11.61 -6.14
CA ASN A 155 -2.27 10.49 -5.68
C ASN A 155 -1.45 10.93 -4.45
N ASP A 156 -1.99 11.83 -3.64
CA ASP A 156 -1.29 12.45 -2.52
C ASP A 156 -0.89 11.41 -1.48
N PHE A 157 -1.75 10.42 -1.25
CA PHE A 157 -1.43 9.28 -0.41
C PHE A 157 -0.21 8.54 -0.94
N ALA A 158 -0.24 8.14 -2.22
CA ALA A 158 0.83 7.39 -2.87
C ALA A 158 2.16 8.15 -2.81
N PHE A 159 2.14 9.45 -3.10
CA PHE A 159 3.29 10.33 -2.98
C PHE A 159 3.84 10.37 -1.55
N ALA A 160 2.98 10.63 -0.55
CA ALA A 160 3.38 10.68 0.86
C ALA A 160 4.00 9.37 1.35
N VAL A 161 3.55 8.23 0.81
CA VAL A 161 4.09 6.91 1.15
C VAL A 161 5.11 6.37 0.14
N GLY A 162 5.68 7.21 -0.72
CA GLY A 162 6.79 6.84 -1.61
C GLY A 162 6.44 5.75 -2.63
N ILE A 163 5.17 5.63 -3.02
CA ILE A 163 4.73 4.78 -4.13
C ILE A 163 4.93 5.56 -5.43
N PRO A 164 5.57 4.97 -6.46
CA PRO A 164 5.72 5.62 -7.76
C PRO A 164 4.38 6.01 -8.37
N ALA A 165 4.33 7.20 -8.97
CA ALA A 165 3.15 7.68 -9.68
C ALA A 165 3.02 7.08 -11.09
N ASP A 166 4.14 6.66 -11.70
CA ASP A 166 4.12 6.04 -13.00
C ASP A 166 3.69 4.57 -12.91
N LEU A 167 2.86 4.14 -13.86
CA LEU A 167 2.27 2.82 -13.84
C LEU A 167 3.32 1.69 -13.94
N PRO A 168 4.35 1.76 -14.82
CA PRO A 168 5.39 0.73 -14.88
C PRO A 168 6.18 0.56 -13.59
N ALA A 169 6.65 1.64 -12.94
CA ALA A 169 7.37 1.54 -11.68
C ALA A 169 6.45 1.14 -10.52
N GLY A 170 5.16 1.52 -10.56
CA GLY A 170 4.16 0.99 -9.63
C GLY A 170 4.06 -0.53 -9.69
N VAL A 171 3.98 -1.10 -10.90
CA VAL A 171 3.99 -2.57 -11.09
C VAL A 171 5.33 -3.18 -10.68
N ALA A 172 6.46 -2.53 -10.96
CA ALA A 172 7.77 -2.99 -10.48
C ALA A 172 7.87 -3.00 -8.94
N ALA A 173 7.29 -2.00 -8.27
CA ALA A 173 7.21 -1.94 -6.81
C ALA A 173 6.32 -3.04 -6.23
N LEU A 174 5.24 -3.40 -6.94
CA LEU A 174 4.47 -4.61 -6.62
C LEU A 174 5.35 -5.85 -6.78
N ALA A 175 6.08 -6.02 -7.89
CA ALA A 175 6.96 -7.17 -8.08
C ALA A 175 8.06 -7.31 -7.01
N ALA A 176 8.60 -6.20 -6.52
CA ALA A 176 9.68 -6.19 -5.53
C ALA A 176 9.25 -6.64 -4.11
N ASP A 177 7.96 -6.68 -3.79
CA ASP A 177 7.44 -7.11 -2.46
C ASP A 177 7.99 -6.32 -1.26
N GLY A 178 8.37 -5.07 -1.46
CA GLY A 178 8.90 -4.21 -0.40
C GLY A 178 7.81 -3.74 0.57
N ARG A 179 7.42 -4.56 1.54
CA ARG A 179 6.34 -4.24 2.51
C ARG A 179 6.84 -3.39 3.69
N ARG A 180 6.05 -2.38 4.07
CA ARG A 180 6.27 -1.55 5.28
C ARG A 180 4.96 -1.18 5.95
N THR A 181 4.99 -0.95 7.25
CA THR A 181 3.82 -0.43 7.98
C THR A 181 3.73 1.09 7.88
N ILE A 182 2.52 1.61 7.68
CA ILE A 182 2.18 3.03 7.76
C ILE A 182 1.12 3.24 8.84
N ASP A 183 1.11 4.40 9.49
CA ASP A 183 0.07 4.74 10.45
C ASP A 183 -1.21 5.22 9.75
N LEU A 184 -2.36 4.86 10.31
CA LEU A 184 -3.67 5.33 9.86
C LEU A 184 -4.35 6.13 10.95
N GLY A 185 -4.97 7.24 10.56
CA GLY A 185 -5.92 7.94 11.40
C GLY A 185 -7.28 7.24 11.41
N ARG A 186 -8.03 7.36 12.51
CA ARG A 186 -9.41 6.87 12.61
C ARG A 186 -10.29 7.96 13.22
N VAL A 187 -11.34 8.34 12.51
CA VAL A 187 -12.40 9.23 13.03
C VAL A 187 -13.61 8.39 13.45
N ARG A 188 -14.34 8.80 14.49
CA ARG A 188 -15.58 8.16 14.95
C ARG A 188 -16.58 9.22 15.37
N GLY A 189 -17.87 9.00 15.08
CA GLY A 189 -18.97 9.88 15.43
C GLY A 189 -19.70 10.44 14.20
N GLY A 190 -20.85 11.09 14.44
CA GLY A 190 -21.70 11.62 13.37
C GLY A 190 -22.09 10.56 12.35
N VAL A 191 -21.83 10.83 11.07
CA VAL A 191 -22.11 9.90 9.95
C VAL A 191 -21.20 8.66 9.91
N PHE A 192 -20.20 8.55 10.80
CA PHE A 192 -19.32 7.40 10.94
C PHE A 192 -19.37 6.83 12.37
N PRO A 193 -20.50 6.26 12.82
CA PRO A 193 -20.66 5.74 14.19
C PRO A 193 -19.69 4.59 14.52
N ASP A 194 -19.40 3.74 13.53
CA ASP A 194 -18.44 2.62 13.63
C ASP A 194 -16.98 3.06 13.37
N GLY A 195 -16.82 4.31 12.98
CA GLY A 195 -15.57 4.96 12.64
C GLY A 195 -15.08 4.66 11.21
N ARG A 196 -14.20 5.54 10.73
CA ARG A 196 -13.64 5.51 9.39
C ARG A 196 -12.14 5.79 9.46
N TYR A 197 -11.35 4.98 8.74
CA TYR A 197 -9.92 5.20 8.62
C TYR A 197 -9.61 6.19 7.50
N PHE A 198 -8.52 6.93 7.67
CA PHE A 198 -7.95 7.82 6.66
C PHE A 198 -6.42 7.74 6.67
N ALA A 199 -5.82 7.96 5.51
CA ALA A 199 -4.38 7.78 5.31
C ALA A 199 -3.63 9.08 4.97
N SER A 200 -4.34 10.13 4.53
CA SER A 200 -3.73 11.42 4.19
C SER A 200 -4.10 12.49 5.22
N CYS A 201 -5.34 12.98 5.21
CA CYS A 201 -5.77 14.07 6.08
C CYS A 201 -7.28 14.02 6.37
N VAL A 202 -7.69 14.77 7.40
CA VAL A 202 -9.09 15.12 7.69
C VAL A 202 -9.17 16.62 7.87
N GLY A 203 -10.00 17.27 7.07
CA GLY A 203 -10.34 18.68 7.20
C GLY A 203 -11.59 18.89 8.07
N ILE A 204 -11.57 19.90 8.94
CA ILE A 204 -12.72 20.34 9.73
C ILE A 204 -12.84 21.86 9.59
N GLY A 205 -14.06 22.39 9.49
CA GLY A 205 -14.31 23.83 9.37
C GLY A 205 -14.11 24.34 7.95
N PHE A 206 -13.34 25.41 7.78
CA PHE A 206 -13.19 26.13 6.51
C PHE A 206 -12.68 25.23 5.36
N ASP A 207 -11.66 24.40 5.63
CA ASP A 207 -11.09 23.47 4.65
C ASP A 207 -12.13 22.47 4.09
N ALA A 208 -12.98 21.91 4.95
CA ALA A 208 -14.05 21.02 4.53
C ALA A 208 -15.09 21.73 3.65
N VAL A 209 -15.43 22.98 3.98
CA VAL A 209 -16.35 23.79 3.18
C VAL A 209 -15.75 24.06 1.80
N THR A 210 -14.49 24.49 1.73
CA THR A 210 -13.83 24.74 0.44
C THR A 210 -13.75 23.48 -0.43
N THR A 211 -13.38 22.32 0.14
CA THR A 211 -13.35 21.04 -0.59
C THR A 211 -14.73 20.66 -1.13
N ILE A 212 -15.79 20.85 -0.35
CA ILE A 212 -17.17 20.62 -0.80
C ILE A 212 -17.53 21.58 -1.94
N GLN A 213 -17.20 22.87 -1.83
CA GLN A 213 -17.50 23.84 -2.87
C GLN A 213 -16.74 23.54 -4.18
N VAL A 214 -15.45 23.24 -4.11
CA VAL A 214 -14.64 22.84 -5.28
C VAL A 214 -15.22 21.60 -5.97
N SER A 215 -15.74 20.63 -5.20
CA SER A 215 -16.36 19.43 -5.76
C SER A 215 -17.66 19.70 -6.56
N LYS A 216 -18.32 20.83 -6.27
CA LYS A 216 -19.57 21.27 -6.92
C LYS A 216 -19.32 22.20 -8.11
N MET A 217 -18.11 22.73 -8.27
CA MET A 217 -17.80 23.65 -9.36
C MET A 217 -17.71 22.89 -10.70
N PRO A 218 -18.22 23.50 -11.81
CA PRO A 218 -17.99 22.96 -13.14
C PRO A 218 -16.49 22.86 -13.38
N ARG A 219 -16.04 21.70 -13.89
CA ARG A 219 -14.64 21.47 -14.17
C ARG A 219 -14.24 22.33 -15.37
N TRP A 220 -13.46 23.39 -15.13
CA TRP A 220 -12.92 24.24 -16.20
C TRP A 220 -11.59 23.68 -16.68
N GLY A 221 -11.47 23.44 -17.99
CA GLY A 221 -10.28 22.86 -18.62
C GLY A 221 -10.51 21.42 -19.08
N GLY A 222 -10.99 21.29 -20.32
CA GLY A 222 -10.90 20.09 -21.14
C GLY A 222 -9.88 20.31 -22.24
#